data_AF-A0A2G5LKG8-F1
#
_entry.id   AF-A0A2G5LKG8-F1
#
_cell.length_a   1.000
_cell.length_b   1.000
_cell.length_c   1.000
_cell.angle_alpha   90.00
_cell.angle_beta   90.00
_cell.angle_gamma   90.00
#
_symmetry.space_group_name_H-M   'P 1'
#
loop_
_entity.id
_entity.type
_entity.pdbx_description
1 polymer ?
#
loop_
_entity_poly.entity_id
_entity_poly.type
_entity_poly.pdbx_seq_one_letter_code
_entity_poly.pdbx_strand_id
1 'polypeptide(L)'
;MSQAASAHAFALHLPQAVEGIAVASTSLDNVFSAKRIPSSDGGVIFGNLHLPEYQRPYRWGEEQLTQLLDDLRAFFSTDAPVHDFYLGSIILHQQGGNARQRGLLNIIDGQQRITSLALLHCLQKGDRGAPELKFNSPESYRRIQLNLRWLEQQKLPQIDFTRINVTLVVTQREDDAYRFFETQNTSGVRLSGADIIKAYHLRSVATDAQNDFARTWERLGDLKPLVATIMKARHWQSLRWRNVASDRDPLLERKQIVTELAERTLANTGDIAYRTLRVYRDVGGKEAHTFQTGYAMRQPLGVGVNAMRYIEYFHGLRLDLLDVGNAPPKHSFGYYYKRLSQDACGSVFLSRAYDCALLMYASQFGTARLLEASLWIFRMVFSLRLIKEVSVREDGVQAHIRENPLMDWITSSHTHEELLGYLRTYTYTTTREGLDRHSIKKRFVESVSATFHLGLAWPDIAQVASGYDVALCDAIERISLADIARQGGK
;
A
#
# COMPACT_ATOMS: atom_id res chain seq x y z
N MET A 1 -68.69 -2.42 26.12
CA MET A 1 -67.32 -1.85 26.10
C MET A 1 -66.40 -3.00 25.71
N SER A 2 -65.99 -3.05 24.43
CA SER A 2 -64.61 -2.78 23.97
C SER A 2 -63.65 -3.91 24.38
N GLN A 3 -62.96 -4.65 23.52
CA GLN A 3 -62.43 -4.34 22.19
C GLN A 3 -62.02 -5.66 21.50
N ALA A 4 -62.19 -5.73 20.18
CA ALA A 4 -61.58 -6.74 19.34
C ALA A 4 -60.09 -6.40 19.12
N ALA A 5 -59.21 -7.38 19.27
CA ALA A 5 -57.81 -7.28 18.86
C ALA A 5 -57.54 -8.39 17.83
N SER A 6 -57.36 -7.97 16.57
CA SER A 6 -57.00 -8.81 15.44
C SER A 6 -55.59 -9.37 15.60
N ALA A 7 -55.45 -10.69 15.45
CA ALA A 7 -54.16 -11.34 15.30
C ALA A 7 -53.61 -11.05 13.89
N HIS A 8 -52.79 -10.00 13.76
CA HIS A 8 -51.90 -9.86 12.60
C HIS A 8 -50.67 -10.73 12.84
N ALA A 9 -50.64 -11.88 12.15
CA ALA A 9 -49.44 -12.67 11.99
C ALA A 9 -48.38 -11.81 11.26
N PHE A 10 -47.29 -11.51 11.96
CA PHE A 10 -46.06 -11.01 11.35
C PHE A 10 -45.50 -12.12 10.46
N ALA A 11 -45.89 -12.12 9.18
CA ALA A 11 -45.14 -12.82 8.16
C ALA A 11 -43.78 -12.12 8.05
N LEU A 12 -42.73 -12.77 8.56
CA LEU A 12 -41.35 -12.43 8.25
C LEU A 12 -41.20 -12.48 6.73
N HIS A 13 -41.26 -11.32 6.07
CA HIS A 13 -40.75 -11.14 4.72
C HIS A 13 -39.23 -11.38 4.79
N LEU A 14 -38.82 -12.62 4.55
CA LEU A 14 -37.47 -12.91 4.08
C LEU A 14 -37.25 -12.05 2.83
N PRO A 15 -36.21 -11.20 2.78
CA PRO A 15 -35.92 -10.42 1.58
C PRO A 15 -35.75 -11.39 0.41
N GLN A 16 -36.37 -11.05 -0.73
CA GLN A 16 -36.15 -11.72 -2.01
C GLN A 16 -34.65 -11.98 -2.21
N ALA A 17 -34.31 -13.19 -2.65
CA ALA A 17 -32.95 -13.58 -3.00
C ALA A 17 -32.29 -12.45 -3.81
N VAL A 18 -31.13 -11.98 -3.35
CA VAL A 18 -30.36 -10.98 -4.09
C VAL A 18 -29.99 -11.60 -5.42
N GLU A 19 -30.50 -11.00 -6.50
CA GLU A 19 -30.37 -11.52 -7.86
C GLU A 19 -28.88 -11.71 -8.21
N GLY A 20 -28.49 -12.93 -8.62
CA GLY A 20 -27.11 -13.25 -9.01
C GLY A 20 -26.18 -13.77 -7.91
N ILE A 21 -26.69 -14.04 -6.70
CA ILE A 21 -25.92 -14.61 -5.58
C ILE A 21 -26.51 -15.95 -5.15
N ALA A 22 -25.67 -16.99 -5.21
CA ALA A 22 -25.98 -18.34 -4.77
C ALA A 22 -25.19 -18.66 -3.49
N VAL A 23 -25.89 -19.06 -2.42
CA VAL A 23 -25.25 -19.48 -1.17
C VAL A 23 -25.50 -20.97 -0.96
N ALA A 24 -24.49 -21.73 -0.55
CA ALA A 24 -24.65 -23.15 -0.22
C ALA A 24 -23.80 -23.55 0.99
N SER A 25 -24.33 -24.42 1.85
CA SER A 25 -23.54 -25.12 2.85
C SER A 25 -23.23 -26.53 2.34
N THR A 26 -21.97 -26.93 2.38
CA THR A 26 -21.56 -28.25 1.89
C THR A 26 -20.29 -28.76 2.57
N SER A 27 -19.96 -30.04 2.39
CA SER A 27 -18.71 -30.60 2.90
C SER A 27 -17.51 -30.23 2.02
N LEU A 28 -16.33 -30.14 2.63
CA LEU A 28 -15.10 -29.86 1.90
C LEU A 28 -14.79 -30.94 0.86
N ASP A 29 -15.12 -32.20 1.15
CA ASP A 29 -15.01 -33.31 0.18
C ASP A 29 -15.80 -33.05 -1.11
N ASN A 30 -17.00 -32.48 -1.01
CA ASN A 30 -17.82 -32.13 -2.17
C ASN A 30 -17.18 -31.01 -3.00
N VAL A 31 -16.57 -30.02 -2.34
CA VAL A 31 -15.86 -28.92 -2.99
C VAL A 31 -14.62 -29.44 -3.72
N PHE A 32 -13.80 -30.25 -3.04
CA PHE A 32 -12.55 -30.79 -3.59
C PHE A 32 -12.79 -31.78 -4.74
N SER A 33 -13.86 -32.56 -4.65
CA SER A 33 -14.29 -33.50 -5.70
C SER A 33 -15.07 -32.84 -6.86
N ALA A 34 -15.26 -31.51 -6.83
CA ALA A 34 -16.06 -30.75 -7.80
C ALA A 34 -17.46 -31.35 -8.04
N LYS A 35 -18.15 -31.74 -6.95
CA LYS A 35 -19.54 -32.23 -7.03
C LYS A 35 -20.50 -31.08 -7.32
N ARG A 36 -21.68 -31.42 -7.83
CA ARG A 36 -22.79 -30.47 -7.99
C ARG A 36 -23.38 -30.15 -6.62
N ILE A 37 -23.37 -28.86 -6.25
CA ILE A 37 -23.78 -28.40 -4.93
C ILE A 37 -25.07 -27.58 -5.08
N PRO A 38 -26.20 -28.01 -4.52
CA PRO A 38 -27.44 -27.22 -4.51
C PRO A 38 -27.25 -25.89 -3.77
N SER A 39 -27.83 -24.81 -4.29
CA SER A 39 -27.74 -23.47 -3.71
C SER A 39 -29.09 -22.91 -3.26
N SER A 40 -29.03 -21.86 -2.44
CA SER A 40 -30.15 -21.18 -1.82
C SER A 40 -31.16 -20.57 -2.80
N ASP A 41 -30.74 -20.29 -4.03
CA ASP A 41 -31.55 -19.77 -5.12
C ASP A 41 -32.26 -20.88 -5.91
N GLY A 42 -32.16 -22.14 -5.47
CA GLY A 42 -32.67 -23.32 -6.18
C GLY A 42 -31.77 -23.77 -7.35
N GLY A 43 -30.62 -23.11 -7.54
CA GLY A 43 -29.62 -23.44 -8.54
C GLY A 43 -28.65 -24.54 -8.12
N VAL A 44 -27.60 -24.70 -8.93
CA VAL A 44 -26.49 -25.63 -8.67
C VAL A 44 -25.17 -24.93 -8.92
N ILE A 45 -24.31 -24.92 -7.91
CA ILE A 45 -22.91 -24.51 -8.01
C ILE A 45 -22.12 -25.69 -8.58
N PHE A 46 -21.43 -25.45 -9.70
CA PHE A 46 -20.67 -26.48 -10.39
C PHE A 46 -19.48 -25.90 -11.18
N GLY A 47 -18.27 -26.32 -10.82
CA GLY A 47 -17.06 -25.91 -11.52
C GLY A 47 -15.79 -26.38 -10.80
N ASN A 48 -14.65 -26.15 -11.44
CA ASN A 48 -13.35 -26.43 -10.83
C ASN A 48 -12.89 -25.20 -10.04
N LEU A 49 -12.35 -25.41 -8.83
CA LEU A 49 -11.72 -24.33 -8.08
C LEU A 49 -10.53 -23.76 -8.85
N HIS A 50 -10.44 -22.44 -8.89
CA HIS A 50 -9.39 -21.72 -9.57
C HIS A 50 -8.85 -20.59 -8.67
N LEU A 51 -7.53 -20.42 -8.65
CA LEU A 51 -6.85 -19.32 -7.96
C LEU A 51 -6.48 -18.25 -8.98
N PRO A 52 -7.30 -17.20 -9.13
CA PRO A 52 -7.04 -16.14 -10.10
C PRO A 52 -5.79 -15.33 -9.72
N GLU A 53 -5.16 -14.71 -10.71
CA GLU A 53 -3.84 -14.04 -10.61
C GLU A 53 -3.82 -12.82 -9.67
N TYR A 54 -4.99 -12.22 -9.44
CA TYR A 54 -5.17 -11.11 -8.51
C TYR A 54 -5.19 -11.52 -7.03
N GLN A 55 -5.24 -12.82 -6.73
CA GLN A 55 -5.13 -13.27 -5.35
C GLN A 55 -3.73 -13.04 -4.78
N ARG A 56 -3.66 -12.73 -3.48
CA ARG A 56 -2.37 -12.67 -2.77
C ARG A 56 -1.69 -14.05 -2.77
N PRO A 57 -0.37 -14.15 -2.68
CA PRO A 57 0.30 -15.44 -2.51
C PRO A 57 -0.15 -16.21 -1.25
N TYR A 58 0.07 -17.52 -1.22
CA TYR A 58 -0.12 -18.33 -0.02
C TYR A 58 0.95 -18.00 1.02
N ARG A 59 0.53 -17.58 2.21
CA ARG A 59 1.37 -16.98 3.25
C ARG A 59 1.24 -17.60 4.63
N TRP A 60 0.26 -18.48 4.88
CA TRP A 60 0.21 -19.23 6.15
C TRP A 60 1.52 -19.99 6.36
N GLY A 61 2.11 -19.83 7.54
CA GLY A 61 3.29 -20.55 7.99
C GLY A 61 2.96 -21.51 9.14
N GLU A 62 4.00 -21.95 9.84
CA GLU A 62 3.92 -22.96 10.89
C GLU A 62 2.96 -22.56 12.02
N GLU A 63 2.93 -21.29 12.42
CA GLU A 63 2.04 -20.80 13.48
C GLU A 63 0.56 -21.01 13.12
N GLN A 64 0.15 -20.57 11.93
CA GLN A 64 -1.25 -20.72 11.48
C GLN A 64 -1.61 -22.19 11.23
N LEU A 65 -0.66 -22.99 10.73
CA LEU A 65 -0.86 -24.43 10.54
C LEU A 65 -0.94 -25.19 11.86
N THR A 66 -0.17 -24.79 12.87
CA THR A 66 -0.25 -25.37 14.22
C THR A 66 -1.63 -25.15 14.79
N GLN A 67 -2.15 -23.91 14.73
CA GLN A 67 -3.51 -23.62 15.17
C GLN A 67 -4.56 -24.46 14.44
N LEU A 68 -4.48 -24.53 13.10
CA LEU A 68 -5.40 -25.37 12.32
C LEU A 68 -5.31 -26.85 12.72
N LEU A 69 -4.11 -27.39 12.91
CA LEU A 69 -3.91 -28.78 13.32
C LEU A 69 -4.47 -29.05 14.72
N ASP A 70 -4.29 -28.12 15.65
CA ASP A 70 -4.80 -28.26 17.02
C ASP A 70 -6.33 -28.22 17.04
N ASP A 71 -6.95 -27.33 16.27
CA ASP A 71 -8.40 -27.26 16.12
C ASP A 71 -8.96 -28.58 15.52
N LEU A 72 -8.30 -29.11 14.49
CA LEU A 72 -8.67 -30.37 13.85
C LEU A 72 -8.44 -31.58 14.78
N ARG A 73 -7.35 -31.60 15.55
CA ARG A 73 -7.09 -32.66 16.54
C ARG A 73 -8.15 -32.67 17.63
N ALA A 74 -8.52 -31.51 18.14
CA ALA A 74 -9.57 -31.38 19.14
C ALA A 74 -10.91 -31.91 18.60
N PHE A 75 -11.26 -31.50 17.38
CA PHE A 75 -12.52 -31.89 16.75
C PHE A 75 -12.58 -33.38 16.38
N PHE A 76 -11.53 -33.95 15.81
CA PHE A 76 -11.45 -35.36 15.42
C PHE A 76 -10.89 -36.29 16.51
N SER A 77 -10.99 -35.86 17.78
CA SER A 77 -10.63 -36.70 18.93
C SER A 77 -11.66 -37.82 19.16
N THR A 78 -11.37 -38.73 20.09
CA THR A 78 -12.28 -39.85 20.44
C THR A 78 -13.66 -39.39 20.90
N ASP A 79 -13.78 -38.17 21.44
CA ASP A 79 -15.03 -37.53 21.84
C ASP A 79 -15.50 -36.51 20.79
N ALA A 80 -15.43 -36.88 19.50
CA ALA A 80 -15.77 -35.98 18.41
C ALA A 80 -17.21 -35.44 18.59
N PRO A 81 -17.41 -34.12 18.51
CA PRO A 81 -18.74 -33.52 18.67
C PRO A 81 -19.71 -34.01 17.59
N VAL A 82 -21.02 -33.94 17.86
CA VAL A 82 -22.08 -34.40 16.93
C VAL A 82 -22.20 -33.48 15.71
N HIS A 83 -21.81 -32.22 15.83
CA HIS A 83 -21.85 -31.25 14.74
C HIS A 83 -20.60 -31.34 13.83
N ASP A 84 -20.66 -30.73 12.65
CA ASP A 84 -19.54 -30.65 11.70
C ASP A 84 -18.54 -29.54 12.05
N PHE A 85 -17.29 -29.72 11.64
CA PHE A 85 -16.24 -28.72 11.81
C PHE A 85 -16.51 -27.57 10.83
N TYR A 86 -16.79 -26.38 11.34
CA TYR A 86 -17.09 -25.25 10.49
C TYR A 86 -15.82 -24.50 10.08
N LEU A 87 -15.45 -24.61 8.80
CA LEU A 87 -14.29 -23.92 8.22
C LEU A 87 -14.51 -22.40 8.05
N GLY A 88 -15.77 -21.97 8.00
CA GLY A 88 -16.18 -20.62 7.65
C GLY A 88 -16.72 -20.51 6.23
N SER A 89 -16.75 -19.28 5.70
CA SER A 89 -17.17 -18.98 4.33
C SER A 89 -16.01 -19.00 3.33
N ILE A 90 -16.31 -19.35 2.09
CA ILE A 90 -15.49 -19.16 0.89
C ILE A 90 -16.32 -18.30 -0.08
N ILE A 91 -15.72 -17.22 -0.57
CA ILE A 91 -16.34 -16.39 -1.60
C ILE A 91 -15.78 -16.81 -2.96
N LEU A 92 -16.68 -17.12 -3.90
CA LEU A 92 -16.36 -17.58 -5.23
C LEU A 92 -17.02 -16.68 -6.28
N HIS A 93 -16.33 -16.48 -7.40
CA HIS A 93 -16.90 -15.94 -8.62
C HIS A 93 -17.00 -17.06 -9.65
N GLN A 94 -18.21 -17.36 -10.11
CA GLN A 94 -18.45 -18.37 -11.13
C GLN A 94 -18.23 -17.76 -12.51
N GLN A 95 -17.19 -18.23 -13.21
CA GLN A 95 -16.83 -17.80 -14.56
C GLN A 95 -17.09 -18.94 -15.55
N GLY A 96 -18.08 -18.72 -16.42
CA GLY A 96 -18.50 -19.70 -17.40
C GLY A 96 -19.12 -20.96 -16.78
N GLY A 97 -19.49 -21.91 -17.63
CA GLY A 97 -20.23 -23.11 -17.22
C GLY A 97 -21.68 -22.83 -16.84
N ASN A 98 -22.40 -23.89 -16.49
CA ASN A 98 -23.78 -23.87 -15.99
C ASN A 98 -24.04 -25.14 -15.17
N ALA A 99 -25.28 -25.40 -14.76
CA ALA A 99 -25.63 -26.62 -14.02
C ALA A 99 -25.20 -27.93 -14.72
N ARG A 100 -25.01 -27.91 -16.05
CA ARG A 100 -24.61 -29.08 -16.87
C ARG A 100 -23.13 -29.06 -17.26
N GLN A 101 -22.57 -27.89 -17.56
CA GLN A 101 -21.19 -27.72 -18.03
C GLN A 101 -20.30 -27.14 -16.94
N ARG A 102 -19.14 -27.77 -16.69
CA ARG A 102 -18.19 -27.25 -15.69
C ARG A 102 -17.68 -25.86 -16.08
N GLY A 103 -17.82 -24.92 -15.15
CA GLY A 103 -17.18 -23.62 -15.20
C GLY A 103 -15.92 -23.55 -14.33
N LEU A 104 -15.42 -22.33 -14.14
CA LEU A 104 -14.40 -22.02 -13.15
C LEU A 104 -15.05 -21.37 -11.93
N LEU A 105 -14.61 -21.78 -10.75
CA LEU A 105 -14.95 -21.17 -9.47
C LEU A 105 -13.74 -20.41 -8.97
N ASN A 106 -13.65 -19.14 -9.36
CA ASN A 106 -12.56 -18.25 -8.99
C ASN A 106 -12.63 -17.92 -7.50
N ILE A 107 -11.62 -18.31 -6.74
CA ILE A 107 -11.55 -18.06 -5.31
C ILE A 107 -11.26 -16.58 -5.05
N ILE A 108 -12.21 -15.90 -4.41
CA ILE A 108 -12.11 -14.47 -4.02
C ILE A 108 -11.70 -14.34 -2.56
N ASP A 109 -12.23 -15.22 -1.69
CA ASP A 109 -11.82 -15.34 -0.29
C ASP A 109 -11.66 -16.79 0.14
N GLY A 110 -10.88 -17.01 1.21
CA GLY A 110 -10.69 -18.34 1.79
C GLY A 110 -9.52 -19.12 1.22
N GLN A 111 -8.73 -18.54 0.30
CA GLN A 111 -7.64 -19.26 -0.35
C GLN A 111 -6.62 -19.87 0.62
N GLN A 112 -6.32 -19.20 1.74
CA GLN A 112 -5.29 -19.65 2.68
C GLN A 112 -5.76 -20.90 3.44
N ARG A 113 -7.04 -20.92 3.81
CA ARG A 113 -7.72 -22.06 4.44
C ARG A 113 -7.85 -23.24 3.47
N ILE A 114 -8.37 -22.98 2.27
CA ILE A 114 -8.54 -24.00 1.22
C ILE A 114 -7.19 -24.64 0.85
N THR A 115 -6.16 -23.82 0.63
CA THR A 115 -4.83 -24.32 0.26
C THR A 115 -4.27 -25.20 1.38
N SER A 116 -4.34 -24.76 2.63
CA SER A 116 -3.82 -25.54 3.77
C SER A 116 -4.55 -26.87 3.93
N LEU A 117 -5.86 -26.90 3.75
CA LEU A 117 -6.64 -28.13 3.79
C LEU A 117 -6.42 -29.03 2.56
N ALA A 118 -6.14 -28.45 1.40
CA ALA A 118 -5.74 -29.22 0.22
C ALA A 118 -4.39 -29.92 0.44
N LEU A 119 -3.44 -29.28 1.14
CA LEU A 119 -2.18 -29.92 1.55
C LEU A 119 -2.43 -31.09 2.50
N LEU A 120 -3.27 -30.91 3.53
CA LEU A 120 -3.64 -31.99 4.45
C LEU A 120 -4.36 -33.14 3.73
N HIS A 121 -5.23 -32.82 2.78
CA HIS A 121 -5.92 -33.82 1.96
C HIS A 121 -4.94 -34.62 1.11
N CYS A 122 -3.99 -33.96 0.45
CA CYS A 122 -2.94 -34.59 -0.32
C CYS A 122 -2.10 -35.55 0.54
N LEU A 123 -1.74 -35.16 1.76
CA LEU A 123 -0.98 -36.01 2.69
C LEU A 123 -1.76 -37.26 3.17
N GLN A 124 -3.09 -37.20 3.24
CA GLN A 124 -3.91 -38.33 3.74
C GLN A 124 -4.48 -39.23 2.65
N LYS A 125 -4.93 -38.67 1.54
CA LYS A 125 -5.58 -39.40 0.43
C LYS A 125 -4.72 -39.51 -0.83
N GLY A 126 -3.52 -38.91 -0.83
CA GLY A 126 -2.71 -38.72 -2.04
C GLY A 126 -3.33 -37.69 -3.00
N ASP A 127 -2.93 -37.71 -4.27
CA ASP A 127 -3.50 -36.85 -5.32
C ASP A 127 -4.95 -37.19 -5.68
N ARG A 128 -5.52 -38.28 -5.16
CA ARG A 128 -6.89 -38.68 -5.49
C ARG A 128 -7.90 -37.80 -4.77
N GLY A 129 -8.57 -36.94 -5.53
CA GLY A 129 -9.70 -36.13 -5.05
C GLY A 129 -9.33 -34.78 -4.44
N ALA A 130 -8.04 -34.41 -4.43
CA ALA A 130 -7.63 -33.05 -4.12
C ALA A 130 -8.01 -32.10 -5.27
N PRO A 131 -8.36 -30.83 -5.00
CA PRO A 131 -8.63 -29.87 -6.06
C PRO A 131 -7.33 -29.55 -6.80
N GLU A 132 -7.37 -29.53 -8.14
CA GLU A 132 -6.24 -29.13 -8.97
C GLU A 132 -6.03 -27.60 -8.87
N LEU A 133 -5.41 -27.13 -7.79
CA LEU A 133 -5.11 -25.73 -7.56
C LEU A 133 -3.79 -25.35 -8.26
N LYS A 134 -3.88 -24.49 -9.27
CA LYS A 134 -2.71 -23.92 -9.95
C LYS A 134 -2.30 -22.63 -9.25
N PHE A 135 -1.03 -22.53 -8.87
CA PHE A 135 -0.46 -21.37 -8.19
C PHE A 135 0.47 -20.62 -9.14
N ASN A 136 0.30 -19.30 -9.29
CA ASN A 136 1.10 -18.52 -10.24
C ASN A 136 2.22 -17.69 -9.57
N SER A 137 2.36 -17.78 -8.23
CA SER A 137 3.37 -17.04 -7.45
C SER A 137 4.51 -17.93 -6.96
N PRO A 138 5.79 -17.56 -7.21
CA PRO A 138 6.95 -18.24 -6.63
C PRO A 138 6.93 -18.28 -5.09
N GLU A 139 6.37 -17.24 -4.45
CA GLU A 139 6.22 -17.18 -2.99
C GLU A 139 5.29 -18.30 -2.50
N SER A 140 4.15 -18.51 -3.18
CA SER A 140 3.22 -19.60 -2.89
C SER A 140 3.91 -20.96 -3.00
N TYR A 141 4.65 -21.22 -4.09
CA TYR A 141 5.35 -22.49 -4.27
C TYR A 141 6.36 -22.76 -3.16
N ARG A 142 7.20 -21.77 -2.84
CA ARG A 142 8.18 -21.88 -1.76
C ARG A 142 7.48 -22.17 -0.42
N ARG A 143 6.40 -21.45 -0.12
CA ARG A 143 5.66 -21.62 1.13
C ARG A 143 5.00 -22.99 1.20
N ILE A 144 4.37 -23.44 0.12
CA ILE A 144 3.75 -24.77 0.03
C ILE A 144 4.79 -25.87 0.28
N GLN A 145 5.97 -25.79 -0.35
CA GLN A 145 7.04 -26.76 -0.14
C GLN A 145 7.53 -26.80 1.30
N LEU A 146 7.72 -25.64 1.93
CA LEU A 146 8.11 -25.54 3.34
C LEU A 146 7.04 -26.14 4.25
N ASN A 147 5.79 -25.77 4.04
CA ASN A 147 4.67 -26.24 4.85
C ASN A 147 4.44 -27.74 4.68
N LEU A 148 4.59 -28.29 3.47
CA LEU A 148 4.46 -29.73 3.22
C LEU A 148 5.52 -30.51 4.01
N ARG A 149 6.80 -30.12 3.91
CA ARG A 149 7.89 -30.73 4.68
C ARG A 149 7.68 -30.65 6.18
N TRP A 150 7.16 -29.52 6.66
CA TRP A 150 6.86 -29.33 8.07
C TRP A 150 5.69 -30.23 8.52
N LEU A 151 4.61 -30.30 7.73
CA LEU A 151 3.44 -31.14 8.00
C LEU A 151 3.77 -32.64 8.02
N GLU A 152 4.66 -33.10 7.13
CA GLU A 152 5.14 -34.49 7.10
C GLU A 152 5.85 -34.91 8.41
N GLN A 153 6.42 -33.95 9.14
CA GLN A 153 7.08 -34.19 10.43
C GLN A 153 6.09 -34.17 11.61
N GLN A 154 4.84 -33.74 11.39
CA GLN A 154 3.83 -33.66 12.43
C GLN A 154 3.04 -34.97 12.56
N LYS A 155 2.57 -35.25 13.78
CA LYS A 155 1.51 -36.24 13.98
C LYS A 155 0.17 -35.65 13.54
N LEU A 156 -0.25 -35.98 12.32
CA LEU A 156 -1.51 -35.51 11.74
C LEU A 156 -2.71 -36.27 12.35
N PRO A 157 -3.82 -35.59 12.70
CA PRO A 157 -5.07 -36.26 13.06
C PRO A 157 -5.66 -36.99 11.84
N GLN A 158 -6.44 -38.05 12.03
CA GLN A 158 -7.23 -38.63 10.93
C GLN A 158 -8.40 -37.69 10.63
N ILE A 159 -8.45 -37.14 9.41
CA ILE A 159 -9.42 -36.11 9.05
C ILE A 159 -10.48 -36.72 8.15
N ASP A 160 -11.73 -36.68 8.61
CA ASP A 160 -12.87 -36.94 7.74
C ASP A 160 -13.33 -35.63 7.06
N PHE A 161 -12.90 -35.43 5.82
CA PHE A 161 -13.24 -34.24 5.03
C PHE A 161 -14.74 -34.11 4.71
N THR A 162 -15.53 -35.17 4.91
CA THR A 162 -17.00 -35.09 4.79
C THR A 162 -17.63 -34.35 5.98
N ARG A 163 -16.94 -34.34 7.12
CA ARG A 163 -17.34 -33.64 8.36
C ARG A 163 -16.76 -32.24 8.51
N ILE A 164 -16.09 -31.73 7.48
CA ILE A 164 -15.67 -30.33 7.41
C ILE A 164 -16.69 -29.58 6.58
N ASN A 165 -17.53 -28.78 7.23
CA ASN A 165 -18.56 -27.98 6.59
C ASN A 165 -18.03 -26.59 6.19
N VAL A 166 -18.45 -26.13 5.02
CA VAL A 166 -18.07 -24.84 4.47
C VAL A 166 -19.26 -24.14 3.81
N THR A 167 -19.35 -22.82 4.00
CA THR A 167 -20.36 -21.99 3.34
C THR A 167 -19.77 -21.39 2.07
N LEU A 168 -20.32 -21.72 0.91
CA LEU A 168 -19.97 -21.11 -0.35
C LEU A 168 -20.87 -19.90 -0.60
N VAL A 169 -20.28 -18.75 -0.89
CA VAL A 169 -20.96 -17.56 -1.40
C VAL A 169 -20.50 -17.36 -2.83
N VAL A 170 -21.35 -17.70 -3.79
CA VAL A 170 -21.01 -17.70 -5.21
C VAL A 170 -21.74 -16.57 -5.91
N THR A 171 -21.02 -15.80 -6.70
CA THR A 171 -21.56 -14.69 -7.48
C THR A 171 -21.33 -14.93 -8.97
N GLN A 172 -22.25 -14.44 -9.80
CA GLN A 172 -22.09 -14.47 -11.27
C GLN A 172 -21.25 -13.30 -11.80
N ARG A 173 -21.03 -12.27 -10.96
CA ARG A 173 -20.24 -11.08 -11.28
C ARG A 173 -19.08 -10.96 -10.30
N GLU A 174 -17.89 -10.78 -10.84
CA GLU A 174 -16.66 -10.61 -10.07
C GLU A 174 -16.75 -9.43 -9.08
N ASP A 175 -17.31 -8.30 -9.51
CA ASP A 175 -17.44 -7.08 -8.68
C ASP A 175 -18.26 -7.32 -7.39
N ASP A 176 -19.32 -8.14 -7.48
CA ASP A 176 -20.16 -8.43 -6.33
C ASP A 176 -19.40 -9.31 -5.33
N ALA A 177 -18.65 -10.30 -5.84
CA ALA A 177 -17.77 -11.13 -5.02
C ALA A 177 -16.78 -10.29 -4.21
N TYR A 178 -16.20 -9.25 -4.82
CA TYR A 178 -15.28 -8.33 -4.15
C TYR A 178 -15.96 -7.48 -3.08
N ARG A 179 -17.19 -7.01 -3.30
CA ARG A 179 -17.96 -6.30 -2.28
C ARG A 179 -18.23 -7.18 -1.04
N PHE A 180 -18.55 -8.45 -1.26
CA PHE A 180 -18.67 -9.41 -0.14
C PHE A 180 -17.35 -9.62 0.58
N PHE A 181 -16.26 -9.70 -0.17
CA PHE A 181 -14.95 -9.84 0.40
C PHE A 181 -14.57 -8.64 1.28
N GLU A 182 -14.73 -7.42 0.81
CA GLU A 182 -14.41 -6.21 1.57
C GLU A 182 -15.23 -6.09 2.86
N THR A 183 -16.50 -6.50 2.82
CA THR A 183 -17.38 -6.49 4.00
C THR A 183 -17.05 -7.60 5.00
N GLN A 184 -16.74 -8.83 4.54
CA GLN A 184 -16.36 -9.96 5.42
C GLN A 184 -14.94 -9.85 6.00
N ASN A 185 -14.02 -9.15 5.33
CA ASN A 185 -12.63 -9.01 5.79
C ASN A 185 -12.42 -8.08 6.99
N THR A 186 -13.48 -7.84 7.76
CA THR A 186 -13.44 -7.12 9.02
C THR A 186 -12.96 -8.01 10.19
N SER A 187 -13.01 -9.34 10.08
CA SER A 187 -12.77 -10.25 11.22
C SER A 187 -11.55 -11.20 11.11
N GLY A 188 -10.89 -11.34 9.95
CA GLY A 188 -9.75 -12.25 9.73
C GLY A 188 -8.37 -11.57 9.56
N VAL A 189 -7.35 -12.31 9.08
CA VAL A 189 -6.02 -11.75 8.69
C VAL A 189 -6.19 -10.82 7.50
N ARG A 190 -6.34 -9.53 7.82
CA ARG A 190 -6.71 -8.47 6.89
C ARG A 190 -5.67 -8.32 5.78
N LEU A 191 -6.15 -8.11 4.54
CA LEU A 191 -5.28 -7.69 3.44
C LEU A 191 -4.61 -6.35 3.76
N SER A 192 -3.37 -6.19 3.28
CA SER A 192 -2.75 -4.87 3.28
C SER A 192 -3.44 -3.95 2.26
N GLY A 193 -3.32 -2.63 2.43
CA GLY A 193 -3.83 -1.67 1.45
C GLY A 193 -3.27 -1.91 0.04
N ALA A 194 -1.98 -2.29 -0.06
CA ALA A 194 -1.32 -2.62 -1.32
C ALA A 194 -1.91 -3.85 -2.01
N ASP A 195 -2.26 -4.90 -1.26
CA ASP A 195 -2.89 -6.11 -1.83
C ASP A 195 -4.27 -5.79 -2.43
N ILE A 196 -5.01 -4.87 -1.81
CA ILE A 196 -6.33 -4.45 -2.30
C ILE A 196 -6.18 -3.63 -3.57
N ILE A 197 -5.23 -2.70 -3.60
CA ILE A 197 -4.93 -1.90 -4.81
C ILE A 197 -4.53 -2.82 -5.96
N LYS A 198 -3.65 -3.80 -5.69
CA LYS A 198 -3.23 -4.80 -6.69
C LYS A 198 -4.45 -5.49 -7.28
N ALA A 199 -5.27 -6.12 -6.43
CA ALA A 199 -6.42 -6.88 -6.89
C ALA A 199 -7.41 -5.99 -7.66
N TYR A 200 -7.63 -4.76 -7.18
CA TYR A 200 -8.56 -3.82 -7.80
C TYR A 200 -8.15 -3.41 -9.22
N HIS A 201 -6.87 -3.12 -9.44
CA HIS A 201 -6.41 -2.72 -10.77
C HIS A 201 -6.16 -3.92 -11.68
N LEU A 202 -5.59 -5.01 -11.16
CA LEU A 202 -5.21 -6.14 -12.00
C LEU A 202 -6.40 -6.75 -12.74
N ARG A 203 -7.58 -6.80 -12.11
CA ARG A 203 -8.81 -7.28 -12.77
C ARG A 203 -9.25 -6.44 -13.97
N SER A 204 -8.83 -5.17 -14.04
CA SER A 204 -9.12 -4.26 -15.15
C SER A 204 -8.05 -4.28 -16.24
N VAL A 205 -6.98 -5.07 -16.06
CA VAL A 205 -5.97 -5.33 -17.09
C VAL A 205 -6.48 -6.45 -18.00
N ALA A 206 -6.14 -6.38 -19.29
CA ALA A 206 -6.48 -7.43 -20.26
C ALA A 206 -5.88 -8.79 -19.84
N THR A 207 -6.66 -9.87 -19.99
CA THR A 207 -6.32 -11.21 -19.45
C THR A 207 -4.97 -11.74 -19.91
N ASP A 208 -4.55 -11.43 -21.14
CA ASP A 208 -3.25 -11.81 -21.69
C ASP A 208 -2.07 -11.09 -21.01
N ALA A 209 -2.27 -9.88 -20.48
CA ALA A 209 -1.26 -9.10 -19.78
C ALA A 209 -1.33 -9.19 -18.25
N GLN A 210 -2.41 -9.74 -17.68
CA GLN A 210 -2.60 -9.84 -16.22
C GLN A 210 -1.42 -10.55 -15.53
N ASN A 211 -0.89 -11.63 -16.11
CA ASN A 211 0.21 -12.39 -15.51
C ASN A 211 1.48 -11.54 -15.35
N ASP A 212 1.81 -10.76 -16.37
CA ASP A 212 3.02 -9.93 -16.39
C ASP A 212 2.91 -8.79 -15.38
N PHE A 213 1.74 -8.16 -15.30
CA PHE A 213 1.46 -7.14 -14.28
C PHE A 213 1.45 -7.71 -12.87
N ALA A 214 0.90 -8.91 -12.67
CA ALA A 214 0.92 -9.60 -11.39
C ALA A 214 2.36 -9.87 -10.93
N ARG A 215 3.20 -10.45 -11.80
CA ARG A 215 4.61 -10.73 -11.52
C ARG A 215 5.41 -9.45 -11.28
N THR A 216 5.14 -8.40 -12.04
CA THR A 216 5.79 -7.09 -11.85
C THR A 216 5.45 -6.49 -10.51
N TRP A 217 4.17 -6.53 -10.12
CA TRP A 217 3.73 -6.06 -8.82
C TRP A 217 4.38 -6.82 -7.66
N GLU A 218 4.45 -8.15 -7.74
CA GLU A 218 5.12 -8.96 -6.70
C GLU A 218 6.61 -8.62 -6.57
N ARG A 219 7.28 -8.27 -7.68
CA ARG A 219 8.69 -7.83 -7.66
C ARG A 219 8.91 -6.50 -6.95
N LEU A 220 7.89 -5.66 -6.79
CA LEU A 220 8.00 -4.38 -6.08
C LEU A 220 8.16 -4.56 -4.56
N GLY A 221 7.88 -5.75 -4.01
CA GLY A 221 8.09 -6.03 -2.59
C GLY A 221 7.22 -5.17 -1.66
N ASP A 222 7.82 -4.58 -0.62
CA ASP A 222 7.08 -3.77 0.36
C ASP A 222 6.75 -2.37 -0.18
N LEU A 223 5.47 -2.17 -0.52
CA LEU A 223 4.94 -0.90 -1.01
C LEU A 223 4.46 0.04 0.10
N LYS A 224 4.47 -0.35 1.39
CA LYS A 224 3.94 0.50 2.47
C LYS A 224 4.57 1.89 2.52
N PRO A 225 5.91 2.06 2.44
CA PRO A 225 6.52 3.40 2.48
C PRO A 225 6.10 4.27 1.29
N LEU A 226 5.98 3.67 0.10
CA LEU A 226 5.57 4.38 -1.10
C LEU A 226 4.09 4.78 -1.02
N VAL A 227 3.20 3.86 -0.66
CA VAL A 227 1.76 4.14 -0.53
C VAL A 227 1.54 5.25 0.49
N ALA A 228 2.20 5.20 1.65
CA ALA A 228 2.12 6.26 2.65
C ALA A 228 2.61 7.62 2.12
N THR A 229 3.55 7.62 1.18
CA THR A 229 4.08 8.83 0.52
C THR A 229 3.11 9.37 -0.53
N ILE A 230 2.56 8.51 -1.39
CA ILE A 230 1.52 8.87 -2.36
C ILE A 230 0.30 9.45 -1.63
N MET A 231 -0.14 8.82 -0.54
CA MET A 231 -1.27 9.31 0.25
C MET A 231 -1.02 10.73 0.77
N LYS A 232 0.17 11.04 1.30
CA LYS A 232 0.54 12.40 1.72
C LYS A 232 0.50 13.38 0.55
N ALA A 233 1.14 13.05 -0.57
CA ALA A 233 1.17 13.89 -1.77
C ALA A 233 -0.25 14.25 -2.24
N ARG A 234 -1.18 13.29 -2.22
CA ARG A 234 -2.55 13.46 -2.69
C ARG A 234 -3.50 14.08 -1.67
N HIS A 235 -3.25 13.91 -0.37
CA HIS A 235 -4.11 14.43 0.70
C HIS A 235 -3.72 15.85 1.15
N TRP A 236 -2.42 16.18 1.16
CA TRP A 236 -1.91 17.46 1.62
C TRP A 236 -1.95 18.53 0.53
N GLN A 237 -3.17 18.87 0.08
CA GLN A 237 -3.43 19.95 -0.87
C GLN A 237 -4.07 21.13 -0.13
N SER A 238 -3.53 22.34 -0.23
CA SER A 238 -4.07 23.50 0.50
C SER A 238 -5.56 23.75 0.25
N LEU A 239 -6.00 23.69 -1.01
CA LEU A 239 -7.39 23.96 -1.39
C LEU A 239 -8.36 22.86 -0.96
N ARG A 240 -7.86 21.64 -0.71
CA ARG A 240 -8.68 20.48 -0.35
C ARG A 240 -7.94 19.57 0.62
N TRP A 241 -7.60 20.13 1.79
CA TRP A 241 -6.81 19.42 2.75
C TRP A 241 -7.54 18.18 3.29
N ARG A 242 -6.85 17.05 3.30
CA ARG A 242 -7.29 15.83 3.96
C ARG A 242 -6.18 15.36 4.89
N ASN A 243 -6.53 14.96 6.11
CA ASN A 243 -5.54 14.35 6.99
C ASN A 243 -5.26 12.92 6.51
N VAL A 244 -4.00 12.50 6.58
CA VAL A 244 -3.66 11.08 6.47
C VAL A 244 -3.93 10.42 7.82
N ALA A 245 -4.39 9.19 7.80
CA ALA A 245 -4.58 8.38 8.99
C ALA A 245 -3.25 8.20 9.73
N SER A 246 -3.31 8.09 11.05
CA SER A 246 -2.14 7.73 11.84
C SER A 246 -1.82 6.25 11.65
N ASP A 247 -0.54 5.88 11.69
CA ASP A 247 -0.09 4.47 11.79
C ASP A 247 -0.76 3.72 12.97
N ARG A 248 -1.32 4.44 13.95
CA ARG A 248 -2.06 3.89 15.09
C ARG A 248 -3.52 3.53 14.78
N ASP A 249 -4.04 3.92 13.62
CA ASP A 249 -5.38 3.57 13.14
C ASP A 249 -5.30 2.88 11.76
N PRO A 250 -4.94 1.57 11.74
CA PRO A 250 -4.81 0.81 10.49
C PRO A 250 -6.13 0.66 9.71
N LEU A 251 -7.27 0.80 10.39
CA LEU A 251 -8.60 0.71 9.76
C LEU A 251 -8.87 1.94 8.92
N LEU A 252 -8.68 3.13 9.50
CA LEU A 252 -8.83 4.38 8.77
C LEU A 252 -7.79 4.49 7.66
N GLU A 253 -6.54 4.11 7.92
CA GLU A 253 -5.46 4.11 6.92
C GLU A 253 -5.85 3.26 5.70
N ARG A 254 -6.26 2.01 5.93
CA ARG A 254 -6.71 1.12 4.85
C ARG A 254 -7.88 1.72 4.09
N LYS A 255 -8.90 2.25 4.78
CA LYS A 255 -10.06 2.86 4.13
C LYS A 255 -9.64 4.03 3.24
N GLN A 256 -8.77 4.91 3.72
CA GLN A 256 -8.28 6.04 2.94
C GLN A 256 -7.49 5.58 1.71
N ILE A 257 -6.63 4.57 1.86
CA ILE A 257 -5.84 4.00 0.76
C ILE A 257 -6.77 3.44 -0.33
N VAL A 258 -7.76 2.62 0.05
CA VAL A 258 -8.72 2.03 -0.91
C VAL A 258 -9.53 3.13 -1.59
N THR A 259 -10.06 4.09 -0.83
CA THR A 259 -10.83 5.18 -1.43
C THR A 259 -9.99 6.00 -2.41
N GLU A 260 -8.74 6.33 -2.08
CA GLU A 260 -7.92 7.21 -2.92
C GLU A 260 -7.30 6.50 -4.12
N LEU A 261 -6.81 5.28 -3.95
CA LEU A 261 -6.04 4.56 -4.95
C LEU A 261 -6.86 3.51 -5.71
N ALA A 262 -8.07 3.18 -5.27
CA ALA A 262 -8.98 2.28 -5.99
C ALA A 262 -10.31 2.97 -6.35
N GLU A 263 -11.14 3.34 -5.37
CA GLU A 263 -12.51 3.81 -5.63
C GLU A 263 -12.60 5.13 -6.42
N ARG A 264 -11.61 6.03 -6.23
CA ARG A 264 -11.53 7.33 -6.94
C ARG A 264 -10.73 7.27 -8.24
N THR A 265 -10.62 6.08 -8.84
CA THR A 265 -9.98 5.93 -10.15
C THR A 265 -10.97 6.09 -11.29
N LEU A 266 -10.49 6.56 -12.44
CA LEU A 266 -11.26 6.78 -13.65
C LEU A 266 -11.35 5.48 -14.45
N ALA A 267 -12.55 5.12 -14.91
CA ALA A 267 -12.76 3.99 -15.80
C ALA A 267 -12.32 4.33 -17.24
N ASN A 268 -11.80 3.33 -17.96
CA ASN A 268 -11.55 3.39 -19.42
C ASN A 268 -10.62 4.52 -19.91
N THR A 269 -9.67 4.97 -19.10
CA THR A 269 -8.75 6.05 -19.51
C THR A 269 -7.53 5.58 -20.30
N GLY A 270 -7.22 4.28 -20.30
CA GLY A 270 -5.90 3.81 -20.72
C GLY A 270 -4.79 4.32 -19.82
N ASP A 271 -3.53 4.22 -20.27
CA ASP A 271 -2.34 4.67 -19.53
C ASP A 271 -1.99 6.12 -19.85
N ILE A 272 -2.57 7.06 -19.09
CA ILE A 272 -2.36 8.50 -19.26
C ILE A 272 -1.39 9.03 -18.19
N ALA A 273 -0.38 9.77 -18.63
CA ALA A 273 0.51 10.54 -17.79
C ALA A 273 0.27 12.05 -17.98
N TYR A 274 0.09 12.77 -16.88
CA TYR A 274 -0.06 14.23 -16.87
C TYR A 274 1.26 14.88 -16.45
N ARG A 275 1.68 15.95 -17.16
CA ARG A 275 2.91 16.70 -16.88
C ARG A 275 2.85 18.10 -17.45
N THR A 276 3.64 18.99 -16.86
CA THR A 276 3.94 20.31 -17.45
C THR A 276 4.96 20.12 -18.58
N LEU A 277 4.72 20.75 -19.74
CA LEU A 277 5.62 20.68 -20.89
C LEU A 277 6.27 22.04 -21.13
N ARG A 278 7.59 22.07 -21.25
CA ARG A 278 8.31 23.25 -21.77
C ARG A 278 8.36 23.18 -23.30
N VAL A 279 7.88 24.25 -23.93
CA VAL A 279 7.87 24.41 -25.40
C VAL A 279 8.80 25.55 -25.76
N TYR A 280 9.83 25.26 -26.56
CA TYR A 280 10.70 26.28 -27.13
C TYR A 280 10.17 26.65 -28.52
N ARG A 281 10.00 27.95 -28.76
CA ARG A 281 9.65 28.49 -30.08
C ARG A 281 10.83 29.27 -30.61
N ASP A 282 11.32 28.88 -31.78
CA ASP A 282 12.32 29.69 -32.48
C ASP A 282 11.66 30.90 -33.19
N VAL A 283 12.49 31.78 -33.75
CA VAL A 283 12.05 33.00 -34.46
C VAL A 283 11.17 32.66 -35.68
N GLY A 284 11.31 31.46 -36.24
CA GLY A 284 10.49 30.95 -37.35
C GLY A 284 9.19 30.28 -36.91
N GLY A 285 8.90 30.23 -35.60
CA GLY A 285 7.70 29.59 -35.05
C GLY A 285 7.80 28.07 -34.94
N LYS A 286 8.98 27.47 -35.15
CA LYS A 286 9.17 26.04 -34.99
C LYS A 286 9.20 25.69 -33.51
N GLU A 287 8.37 24.72 -33.12
CA GLU A 287 8.29 24.23 -31.76
C GLU A 287 9.26 23.07 -31.53
N ALA A 288 10.05 23.16 -30.46
CA ALA A 288 10.84 22.07 -29.93
C ALA A 288 10.35 21.70 -28.52
N HIS A 289 10.10 20.42 -28.29
CA HIS A 289 9.61 19.88 -27.04
C HIS A 289 10.71 19.10 -26.34
N THR A 290 10.87 19.30 -25.03
CA THR A 290 11.69 18.41 -24.20
C THR A 290 10.82 17.28 -23.67
N PHE A 291 11.04 16.05 -24.12
CA PHE A 291 10.32 14.88 -23.61
C PHE A 291 10.92 14.45 -22.27
N GLN A 292 10.13 14.50 -21.19
CA GLN A 292 10.44 13.86 -19.92
C GLN A 292 9.45 12.71 -19.67
N THR A 293 9.95 11.51 -19.40
CA THR A 293 9.15 10.31 -19.11
C THR A 293 8.76 10.26 -17.62
N GLY A 294 7.51 9.88 -17.30
CA GLY A 294 7.05 9.70 -15.92
C GLY A 294 5.59 10.11 -15.70
N TYR A 295 5.18 10.17 -14.43
CA TYR A 295 3.83 10.54 -14.00
C TYR A 295 3.86 11.68 -12.99
N ALA A 296 2.86 12.57 -13.00
CA ALA A 296 2.69 13.55 -11.91
C ALA A 296 2.04 12.88 -10.70
N MET A 297 2.61 13.08 -9.50
CA MET A 297 2.17 12.36 -8.29
C MET A 297 0.72 12.66 -7.87
N ARG A 298 0.17 13.80 -8.30
CA ARG A 298 -1.22 14.20 -8.02
C ARG A 298 -2.19 13.97 -9.18
N GLN A 299 -1.76 13.31 -10.25
CA GLN A 299 -2.62 13.11 -11.41
C GLN A 299 -3.86 12.26 -11.08
N PRO A 300 -4.95 12.38 -11.85
CA PRO A 300 -6.02 11.39 -11.83
C PRO A 300 -5.47 10.00 -12.15
N LEU A 301 -5.92 8.98 -11.42
CA LEU A 301 -5.51 7.60 -11.66
C LEU A 301 -6.55 6.89 -12.50
N GLY A 302 -6.12 6.23 -13.56
CA GLY A 302 -6.94 5.30 -14.33
C GLY A 302 -6.94 3.91 -13.70
N VAL A 303 -8.08 3.23 -13.72
CA VAL A 303 -8.16 1.84 -13.27
C VAL A 303 -7.33 0.92 -14.20
N GLY A 304 -6.63 -0.06 -13.64
CA GLY A 304 -5.86 -1.03 -14.41
C GLY A 304 -4.42 -0.57 -14.66
N VAL A 305 -4.01 -0.65 -15.93
CA VAL A 305 -2.61 -0.45 -16.37
C VAL A 305 -2.02 0.86 -15.87
N ASN A 306 -2.80 1.95 -15.90
CA ASN A 306 -2.32 3.27 -15.48
C ASN A 306 -1.88 3.32 -14.02
N ALA A 307 -2.75 2.91 -13.09
CA ALA A 307 -2.43 2.90 -11.68
C ALA A 307 -1.26 1.94 -11.36
N MET A 308 -1.19 0.79 -12.04
CA MET A 308 -0.09 -0.16 -11.84
C MET A 308 1.26 0.41 -12.27
N ARG A 309 1.34 1.02 -13.46
CA ARG A 309 2.57 1.66 -13.95
C ARG A 309 2.92 2.93 -13.19
N TYR A 310 1.91 3.68 -12.74
CA TYR A 310 2.11 4.82 -11.85
C TYR A 310 2.81 4.39 -10.55
N ILE A 311 2.35 3.30 -9.93
CA ILE A 311 2.97 2.76 -8.70
C ILE A 311 4.38 2.22 -8.97
N GLU A 312 4.56 1.49 -10.07
CA GLU A 312 5.87 1.00 -10.52
C GLU A 312 6.87 2.15 -10.72
N TYR A 313 6.46 3.22 -11.42
CA TYR A 313 7.28 4.40 -11.66
C TYR A 313 7.74 5.06 -10.37
N PHE A 314 6.82 5.35 -9.45
CA PHE A 314 7.19 6.00 -8.18
C PHE A 314 7.94 5.06 -7.23
N HIS A 315 7.76 3.74 -7.35
CA HIS A 315 8.58 2.77 -6.65
C HIS A 315 10.02 2.80 -7.15
N GLY A 316 10.23 2.75 -8.47
CA GLY A 316 11.56 2.89 -9.09
C GLY A 316 12.22 4.21 -8.70
N LEU A 317 11.51 5.34 -8.85
CA LEU A 317 12.02 6.66 -8.47
C LEU A 317 12.39 6.73 -6.98
N ARG A 318 11.63 6.07 -6.11
CA ARG A 318 11.95 5.97 -4.68
C ARG A 318 13.24 5.18 -4.44
N LEU A 319 13.42 4.04 -5.08
CA LEU A 319 14.65 3.25 -4.94
C LEU A 319 15.84 4.04 -5.45
N ASP A 320 15.74 4.62 -6.64
CA ASP A 320 16.83 5.38 -7.29
C ASP A 320 17.30 6.58 -6.47
N LEU A 321 16.37 7.27 -5.78
CA LEU A 321 16.68 8.49 -5.04
C LEU A 321 16.94 8.25 -3.55
N LEU A 322 16.14 7.41 -2.91
CA LEU A 322 16.06 7.36 -1.45
C LEU A 322 16.78 6.12 -0.87
N ASP A 323 17.10 5.12 -1.68
CA ASP A 323 17.97 4.01 -1.29
C ASP A 323 19.44 4.29 -1.60
N VAL A 324 20.05 5.13 -0.75
CA VAL A 324 21.40 5.68 -0.97
C VAL A 324 22.53 4.82 -0.40
N GLY A 325 22.21 3.64 0.13
CA GLY A 325 23.18 2.71 0.71
C GLY A 325 23.96 3.23 1.93
N ASN A 326 25.05 2.54 2.27
CA ASN A 326 25.79 2.79 3.50
C ASN A 326 26.81 3.94 3.42
N ALA A 327 27.44 4.14 2.26
CA ALA A 327 28.52 5.11 2.08
C ALA A 327 28.35 5.88 0.76
N PRO A 328 27.31 6.74 0.65
CA PRO A 328 27.14 7.57 -0.54
C PRO A 328 28.33 8.53 -0.73
N PRO A 329 28.71 8.85 -1.99
CA PRO A 329 29.84 9.75 -2.28
C PRO A 329 29.67 11.11 -1.60
N LYS A 330 30.74 11.63 -0.97
CA LYS A 330 30.71 12.95 -0.34
C LYS A 330 30.27 14.04 -1.33
N HIS A 331 29.53 15.02 -0.83
CA HIS A 331 29.00 16.14 -1.61
C HIS A 331 28.00 15.75 -2.71
N SER A 332 27.48 14.51 -2.70
CA SER A 332 26.36 14.09 -3.54
C SER A 332 25.03 14.32 -2.85
N PHE A 333 23.93 14.32 -3.62
CA PHE A 333 22.57 14.27 -3.07
C PHE A 333 22.40 13.13 -2.05
N GLY A 334 22.83 11.91 -2.39
CA GLY A 334 22.67 10.75 -1.50
C GLY A 334 23.40 10.92 -0.16
N TYR A 335 24.55 11.59 -0.16
CA TYR A 335 25.27 11.92 1.07
C TYR A 335 24.46 12.85 1.97
N TYR A 336 23.98 13.98 1.43
CA TYR A 336 23.18 14.91 2.23
C TYR A 336 21.84 14.29 2.65
N TYR A 337 21.16 13.57 1.76
CA TYR A 337 19.92 12.88 2.09
C TYR A 337 20.09 11.95 3.30
N LYS A 338 21.11 11.07 3.27
CA LYS A 338 21.41 10.18 4.40
C LYS A 338 21.69 10.96 5.68
N ARG A 339 22.62 11.91 5.63
CA ARG A 339 23.05 12.67 6.81
C ARG A 339 21.91 13.45 7.46
N LEU A 340 21.00 13.99 6.65
CA LEU A 340 19.94 14.88 7.11
C LEU A 340 18.64 14.14 7.45
N SER A 341 18.23 13.18 6.64
CA SER A 341 16.98 12.45 6.82
C SER A 341 17.12 11.24 7.76
N GLN A 342 18.26 10.55 7.73
CA GLN A 342 18.49 9.30 8.48
C GLN A 342 19.32 9.52 9.75
N ASP A 343 20.43 10.28 9.65
CA ASP A 343 21.39 10.40 10.77
C ASP A 343 21.09 11.58 11.72
N ALA A 344 20.47 12.67 11.23
CA ALA A 344 20.33 13.90 12.01
C ALA A 344 19.39 13.82 13.21
N CYS A 345 18.76 12.68 13.51
CA CYS A 345 17.80 12.56 14.62
C CYS A 345 16.60 13.53 14.50
N GLY A 346 16.21 13.90 13.28
CA GLY A 346 15.17 14.90 13.02
C GLY A 346 13.77 14.45 13.44
N SER A 347 13.19 13.44 12.80
CA SER A 347 11.97 12.72 13.22
C SER A 347 11.57 11.82 12.06
N VAL A 348 11.11 10.59 12.31
CA VAL A 348 10.58 9.73 11.25
C VAL A 348 9.42 10.42 10.49
N PHE A 349 8.60 11.21 11.18
CA PHE A 349 7.50 11.95 10.54
C PHE A 349 7.99 13.06 9.60
N LEU A 350 9.09 13.75 9.97
CA LEU A 350 9.71 14.77 9.13
C LEU A 350 10.39 14.13 7.93
N SER A 351 11.13 13.03 8.13
CA SER A 351 11.75 12.27 7.04
C SER A 351 10.70 11.76 6.04
N ARG A 352 9.53 11.31 6.51
CA ARG A 352 8.41 10.91 5.62
C ARG A 352 7.82 12.09 4.82
N ALA A 353 7.70 13.27 5.42
CA ALA A 353 7.25 14.47 4.69
C ALA A 353 8.31 14.94 3.68
N TYR A 354 9.59 14.83 4.06
CA TYR A 354 10.73 15.15 3.22
C TYR A 354 10.82 14.22 2.00
N ASP A 355 10.74 12.90 2.20
CA ASP A 355 10.66 11.89 1.13
C ASP A 355 9.54 12.22 0.12
N CYS A 356 8.36 12.60 0.64
CA CYS A 356 7.23 13.02 -0.19
C CYS A 356 7.55 14.24 -1.05
N ALA A 357 8.13 15.29 -0.46
CA ALA A 357 8.51 16.49 -1.19
C ALA A 357 9.58 16.20 -2.25
N LEU A 358 10.56 15.34 -1.95
CA LEU A 358 11.62 14.97 -2.88
C LEU A 358 11.10 14.18 -4.08
N LEU A 359 10.20 13.21 -3.87
CA LEU A 359 9.60 12.45 -4.96
C LEU A 359 8.70 13.33 -5.83
N MET A 360 7.92 14.23 -5.21
CA MET A 360 7.12 15.21 -5.95
C MET A 360 8.02 16.13 -6.78
N TYR A 361 9.09 16.65 -6.19
CA TYR A 361 10.05 17.50 -6.89
C TYR A 361 10.69 16.76 -8.07
N ALA A 362 11.20 15.55 -7.87
CA ALA A 362 11.87 14.78 -8.91
C ALA A 362 10.91 14.42 -10.05
N SER A 363 9.64 14.13 -9.75
CA SER A 363 8.62 13.88 -10.78
C SER A 363 8.26 15.12 -11.61
N GLN A 364 8.42 16.32 -11.05
CA GLN A 364 8.08 17.59 -11.70
C GLN A 364 9.27 18.19 -12.47
N PHE A 365 10.45 18.21 -11.84
CA PHE A 365 11.63 18.94 -12.34
C PHE A 365 12.77 18.03 -12.80
N GLY A 366 12.67 16.72 -12.54
CA GLY A 366 13.79 15.79 -12.72
C GLY A 366 14.85 15.91 -11.62
N THR A 367 16.01 15.31 -11.85
CA THR A 367 17.05 15.13 -10.82
C THR A 367 18.26 16.08 -10.94
N ALA A 368 18.36 16.84 -12.03
CA ALA A 368 19.54 17.66 -12.31
C ALA A 368 19.85 18.68 -11.20
N ARG A 369 18.82 19.39 -10.71
CA ARG A 369 18.94 20.39 -9.63
C ARG A 369 18.47 19.86 -8.26
N LEU A 370 18.37 18.53 -8.12
CA LEU A 370 17.80 17.89 -6.93
C LEU A 370 18.56 18.19 -5.65
N LEU A 371 19.90 18.26 -5.68
CA LEU A 371 20.67 18.54 -4.47
C LEU A 371 20.26 19.89 -3.87
N GLU A 372 20.32 20.98 -4.63
CA GLU A 372 19.93 22.31 -4.14
C GLU A 372 18.49 22.32 -3.61
N ALA A 373 17.53 21.81 -4.41
CA ALA A 373 16.13 21.75 -3.99
C ALA A 373 15.97 20.97 -2.68
N SER A 374 16.64 19.83 -2.55
CA SER A 374 16.57 18.98 -1.36
C SER A 374 17.03 19.71 -0.10
N LEU A 375 18.08 20.52 -0.17
CA LEU A 375 18.60 21.24 0.99
C LEU A 375 17.63 22.36 1.43
N TRP A 376 17.03 23.08 0.49
CA TRP A 376 16.04 24.11 0.79
C TRP A 376 14.71 23.51 1.30
N ILE A 377 14.28 22.38 0.72
CA ILE A 377 13.14 21.61 1.22
C ILE A 377 13.43 21.11 2.65
N PHE A 378 14.65 20.61 2.91
CA PHE A 378 15.07 20.17 4.24
C PHE A 378 14.95 21.31 5.26
N ARG A 379 15.46 22.50 4.94
CA ARG A 379 15.33 23.69 5.80
C ARG A 379 13.87 23.95 6.18
N MET A 380 12.95 23.94 5.22
CA MET A 380 11.53 24.19 5.48
C MET A 380 10.85 23.06 6.26
N VAL A 381 11.10 21.80 5.91
CA VAL A 381 10.43 20.66 6.55
C VAL A 381 10.94 20.49 7.98
N PHE A 382 12.26 20.48 8.17
CA PHE A 382 12.86 20.17 9.47
C PHE A 382 12.92 21.36 10.42
N SER A 383 12.61 22.59 9.98
CA SER A 383 12.46 23.75 10.87
C SER A 383 11.46 23.48 12.00
N LEU A 384 10.44 22.64 11.80
CA LEU A 384 9.50 22.27 12.84
C LEU A 384 10.18 21.67 14.09
N ARG A 385 11.31 20.96 13.92
CA ARG A 385 12.11 20.44 15.04
C ARG A 385 12.74 21.56 15.87
N LEU A 386 13.03 22.70 15.24
CA LEU A 386 13.62 23.89 15.85
C LEU A 386 12.55 24.79 16.45
N ILE A 387 11.36 24.82 15.87
CA ILE A 387 10.21 25.59 16.36
C ILE A 387 9.61 24.92 17.61
N LYS A 388 9.37 23.60 17.58
CA LYS A 388 8.71 22.91 18.70
C LYS A 388 9.62 22.81 19.92
N GLU A 389 9.06 23.13 21.09
CA GLU A 389 9.71 22.89 22.40
C GLU A 389 9.66 21.41 22.82
N VAL A 390 8.69 20.68 22.28
CA VAL A 390 8.41 19.27 22.60
C VAL A 390 8.71 18.34 21.42
N SER A 391 8.41 17.05 21.58
CA SER A 391 8.54 16.05 20.53
C SER A 391 7.70 16.41 19.28
N VAL A 392 8.29 16.26 18.09
CA VAL A 392 7.58 16.36 16.80
C VAL A 392 6.75 15.10 16.57
N ARG A 393 5.46 15.30 16.31
CA ARG A 393 4.45 14.26 16.03
C ARG A 393 3.81 14.50 14.66
N GLU A 394 3.15 13.48 14.12
CA GLU A 394 2.57 13.51 12.77
C GLU A 394 1.54 14.62 12.55
N ASP A 395 0.67 14.86 13.54
CA ASP A 395 -0.29 15.98 13.55
C ASP A 395 0.41 17.34 13.45
N GLY A 396 1.52 17.53 14.17
CA GLY A 396 2.35 18.72 14.07
C GLY A 396 2.99 18.91 12.70
N VAL A 397 3.46 17.82 12.07
CA VAL A 397 4.00 17.87 10.70
C VAL A 397 2.91 18.23 9.69
N GLN A 398 1.72 17.64 9.83
CA GLN A 398 0.58 17.96 8.97
C GLN A 398 0.18 19.44 9.07
N ALA A 399 0.11 19.99 10.29
CA ALA A 399 -0.18 21.41 10.50
C ALA A 399 0.90 22.29 9.85
N HIS A 400 2.18 21.97 10.06
CA HIS A 400 3.31 22.73 9.51
C HIS A 400 3.29 22.79 7.97
N ILE A 401 3.04 21.65 7.31
CA ILE A 401 2.93 21.58 5.84
C ILE A 401 1.65 22.25 5.32
N ARG A 402 0.58 22.30 6.13
CA ARG A 402 -0.64 23.03 5.75
C ARG A 402 -0.42 24.53 5.77
N GLU A 403 0.26 25.03 6.80
CA GLU A 403 0.59 26.45 6.99
C GLU A 403 1.66 26.92 5.99
N ASN A 404 2.54 26.01 5.57
CA ASN A 404 3.60 26.25 4.61
C ASN A 404 3.42 25.29 3.43
N PRO A 405 2.64 25.65 2.39
CA PRO A 405 2.08 24.74 1.39
C PRO A 405 3.10 24.26 0.35
N LEU A 406 4.18 23.66 0.83
CA LEU A 406 5.33 23.16 0.09
C LEU A 406 4.93 22.24 -1.05
N MET A 407 4.03 21.30 -0.78
CA MET A 407 3.62 20.30 -1.77
C MET A 407 2.88 20.94 -2.94
N ASP A 408 2.09 21.99 -2.68
CA ASP A 408 1.38 22.74 -3.70
C ASP A 408 2.36 23.55 -4.55
N TRP A 409 3.28 24.29 -3.91
CA TRP A 409 4.34 25.03 -4.61
C TRP A 409 5.21 24.16 -5.50
N ILE A 410 5.56 22.94 -5.06
CA ILE A 410 6.30 21.99 -5.90
C ILE A 410 5.51 21.67 -7.18
N THR A 411 4.21 21.42 -7.06
CA THR A 411 3.39 21.00 -8.21
C THR A 411 2.92 22.14 -9.11
N SER A 412 2.80 23.36 -8.58
CA SER A 412 2.31 24.52 -9.33
C SER A 412 3.42 25.32 -10.00
N SER A 413 4.67 25.20 -9.51
CA SER A 413 5.79 25.94 -10.08
C SER A 413 6.15 25.40 -11.47
N HIS A 414 6.35 26.31 -12.42
CA HIS A 414 6.75 26.00 -13.79
C HIS A 414 8.25 25.78 -13.91
N THR A 415 9.02 26.39 -13.01
CA THR A 415 10.49 26.33 -13.01
C THR A 415 11.04 26.03 -11.62
N HIS A 416 12.26 25.50 -11.60
CA HIS A 416 13.00 25.28 -10.36
C HIS A 416 13.23 26.59 -9.60
N GLU A 417 13.51 27.66 -10.33
CA GLU A 417 13.78 28.99 -9.79
C GLU A 417 12.56 29.58 -9.06
N GLU A 418 11.35 29.37 -9.59
CA GLU A 418 10.10 29.80 -8.95
C GLU A 418 9.90 29.11 -7.60
N LEU A 419 10.08 27.78 -7.55
CA LEU A 419 9.99 27.01 -6.30
C LEU A 419 11.05 27.48 -5.28
N LEU A 420 12.29 27.70 -5.73
CA LEU A 420 13.33 28.20 -4.85
C LEU A 420 13.06 29.62 -4.34
N GLY A 421 12.42 30.47 -5.14
CA GLY A 421 11.94 31.78 -4.70
C GLY A 421 11.07 31.66 -3.46
N TYR A 422 10.06 30.79 -3.50
CA TYR A 422 9.21 30.49 -2.34
C TYR A 422 10.03 29.95 -1.15
N LEU A 423 10.85 28.92 -1.36
CA LEU A 423 11.62 28.28 -0.28
C LEU A 423 12.63 29.22 0.40
N ARG A 424 13.20 30.17 -0.32
CA ARG A 424 14.13 31.18 0.21
C ARG A 424 13.42 32.24 1.06
N THR A 425 12.18 32.60 0.70
CA THR A 425 11.38 33.57 1.47
C THR A 425 10.83 33.01 2.78
N TYR A 426 10.83 31.68 2.94
CA TYR A 426 10.38 31.05 4.18
C TYR A 426 11.23 31.48 5.38
N THR A 427 10.60 31.80 6.50
CA THR A 427 11.25 32.20 7.75
C THR A 427 10.63 31.50 8.95
N TYR A 428 11.43 31.24 9.98
CA TYR A 428 10.96 30.73 11.27
C TYR A 428 11.90 31.19 12.39
N THR A 429 11.43 31.06 13.64
CA THR A 429 12.24 31.34 14.82
C THR A 429 12.56 30.05 15.56
N THR A 430 13.83 29.81 15.84
CA THR A 430 14.28 28.67 16.65
C THR A 430 13.99 28.92 18.13
N THR A 431 13.34 27.96 18.79
CA THR A 431 13.13 28.00 20.25
C THR A 431 14.38 27.52 20.99
N ARG A 432 14.72 28.21 22.08
CA ARG A 432 15.93 27.94 22.89
C ARG A 432 15.79 26.67 23.71
N GLU A 433 14.56 26.33 24.05
CA GLU A 433 14.16 25.21 24.88
C GLU A 433 14.68 23.89 24.28
N GLY A 434 15.50 23.18 25.06
CA GLY A 434 16.09 21.91 24.66
C GLY A 434 17.46 22.01 23.99
N LEU A 435 18.01 23.19 23.72
CA LEU A 435 19.39 23.32 23.21
C LEU A 435 20.45 23.27 24.33
N ASP A 436 20.04 23.46 25.58
CA ASP A 436 20.86 23.43 26.80
C ASP A 436 21.22 22.03 27.28
N ARG A 437 20.29 21.08 27.13
CA ARG A 437 20.37 19.73 27.69
C ARG A 437 20.68 18.67 26.63
N HIS A 438 20.91 17.42 27.06
CA HIS A 438 21.01 16.25 26.17
C HIS A 438 19.65 15.91 25.52
N SER A 439 19.14 16.78 24.65
CA SER A 439 17.87 16.62 23.96
C SER A 439 18.05 16.17 22.51
N ILE A 440 16.96 15.66 21.93
CA ILE A 440 16.88 15.36 20.50
C ILE A 440 17.12 16.61 19.64
N LYS A 441 16.64 17.79 20.07
CA LYS A 441 16.83 19.05 19.33
C LYS A 441 18.30 19.44 19.29
N LYS A 442 19.02 19.37 20.42
CA LYS A 442 20.45 19.67 20.48
C LYS A 442 21.24 18.73 19.56
N ARG A 443 21.01 17.42 19.68
CA ARG A 443 21.65 16.41 18.82
C ARG A 443 21.36 16.62 17.34
N PHE A 444 20.14 17.05 17.01
CA PHE A 444 19.78 17.41 15.64
C PHE A 444 20.59 18.62 15.14
N VAL A 445 20.62 19.71 15.91
CA VAL A 445 21.41 20.89 15.58
C VAL A 445 22.90 20.54 15.43
N GLU A 446 23.48 19.77 16.34
CA GLU A 446 24.88 19.33 16.29
C GLU A 446 25.16 18.47 15.04
N SER A 447 24.28 17.52 14.72
CA SER A 447 24.44 16.65 13.56
C SER A 447 24.35 17.40 12.23
N VAL A 448 23.38 18.32 12.12
CA VAL A 448 23.26 19.21 10.94
C VAL A 448 24.47 20.15 10.88
N SER A 449 24.91 20.69 12.01
CA SER A 449 26.10 21.56 12.09
C SER A 449 27.36 20.84 11.61
N ALA A 450 27.55 19.58 12.01
CA ALA A 450 28.66 18.77 11.55
C ALA A 450 28.59 18.46 10.05
N THR A 451 27.39 18.26 9.52
CA THR A 451 27.17 17.93 8.09
C THR A 451 27.39 19.13 7.17
N PHE A 452 26.98 20.33 7.60
CA PHE A 452 27.11 21.56 6.82
C PHE A 452 28.35 22.40 7.20
N HIS A 453 29.09 21.99 8.23
CA HIS A 453 30.16 22.76 8.86
C HIS A 453 29.69 24.15 9.34
N LEU A 454 28.60 24.17 10.10
CA LEU A 454 28.05 25.41 10.65
C LEU A 454 28.93 25.90 11.82
N GLY A 455 29.44 27.13 11.71
CA GLY A 455 30.24 27.80 12.75
C GLY A 455 29.38 28.40 13.86
N LEU A 456 28.57 27.58 14.53
CA LEU A 456 27.66 28.05 15.59
C LEU A 456 28.42 28.32 16.89
N ALA A 457 28.03 29.39 17.60
CA ALA A 457 28.69 29.89 18.81
C ALA A 457 28.36 29.07 20.07
N TRP A 458 28.61 27.76 20.06
CA TRP A 458 28.48 26.95 21.27
C TRP A 458 29.47 27.40 22.36
N PRO A 459 29.08 27.44 23.65
CA PRO A 459 27.82 27.00 24.22
C PRO A 459 26.72 28.09 24.36
N ASP A 460 26.85 29.26 23.73
CA ASP A 460 25.85 30.35 23.81
C ASP A 460 24.56 29.98 23.05
N ILE A 461 23.58 29.47 23.77
CA ILE A 461 22.32 28.99 23.20
C ILE A 461 21.52 30.10 22.54
N ALA A 462 21.59 31.34 23.05
CA ALA A 462 20.85 32.44 22.47
C ALA A 462 21.40 32.77 21.08
N GLN A 463 22.73 32.82 20.94
CA GLN A 463 23.39 33.01 19.65
C GLN A 463 23.23 31.80 18.71
N VAL A 464 23.27 30.57 19.24
CA VAL A 464 23.00 29.36 18.44
C VAL A 464 21.59 29.41 17.87
N ALA A 465 20.58 29.72 18.68
CA ALA A 465 19.19 29.75 18.23
C ALA A 465 18.93 30.86 17.19
N SER A 466 19.48 32.06 17.39
CA SER A 466 19.30 33.17 16.45
C SER A 466 20.14 33.04 15.18
N GLY A 467 21.34 32.45 15.27
CA GLY A 467 22.27 32.31 14.15
C GLY A 467 22.12 31.04 13.31
N TYR A 468 21.41 30.02 13.81
CA TYR A 468 21.32 28.71 13.15
C TYR A 468 20.83 28.80 11.70
N ASP A 469 19.71 29.47 11.48
CA ASP A 469 19.07 29.50 10.16
C ASP A 469 19.89 30.29 9.14
N VAL A 470 20.49 31.41 9.56
CA VAL A 470 21.41 32.20 8.74
C VAL A 470 22.61 31.34 8.31
N ALA A 471 23.27 30.69 9.26
CA ALA A 471 24.41 29.81 8.96
C ALA A 471 24.01 28.65 8.04
N LEU A 472 22.81 28.08 8.22
CA LEU A 472 22.29 27.03 7.37
C LEU A 472 22.06 27.53 5.94
N CYS A 473 21.40 28.68 5.75
CA CYS A 473 21.19 29.29 4.43
C CYS A 473 22.52 29.52 3.70
N ASP A 474 23.50 30.15 4.34
CA ASP A 474 24.83 30.40 3.76
C ASP A 474 25.51 29.10 3.32
N ALA A 475 25.40 28.04 4.13
CA ALA A 475 25.96 26.74 3.80
C ALA A 475 25.24 26.09 2.62
N ILE A 476 23.90 26.17 2.56
CA ILE A 476 23.10 25.65 1.44
C ILE A 476 23.49 26.35 0.14
N GLU A 477 23.60 27.67 0.13
CA GLU A 477 24.00 28.42 -1.07
C GLU A 477 25.39 28.01 -1.56
N ARG A 478 26.37 27.96 -0.66
CA ARG A 478 27.73 27.52 -0.99
C ARG A 478 27.77 26.12 -1.59
N ILE A 479 27.05 25.17 -0.99
CA ILE A 479 27.00 23.78 -1.49
C ILE A 479 26.33 23.73 -2.86
N SER A 480 25.24 24.48 -3.04
CA SER A 480 24.47 24.50 -4.28
C SER A 480 25.30 25.08 -5.44
N LEU A 481 26.02 26.18 -5.20
CA LEU A 481 26.95 26.76 -6.19
C LEU A 481 28.06 25.78 -6.57
N ALA A 482 28.65 25.08 -5.59
CA ALA A 482 29.68 24.08 -5.83
C ALA A 482 29.15 22.86 -6.61
N ASP A 483 27.89 22.48 -6.42
CA ASP A 483 27.25 21.41 -7.20
C ASP A 483 27.01 21.84 -8.65
N ILE A 484 26.45 23.03 -8.87
CA ILE A 484 26.23 23.58 -10.21
C ILE A 484 27.56 23.69 -10.97
N ALA A 485 28.62 24.17 -10.33
CA ALA A 485 29.96 24.24 -10.95
C ALA A 485 30.50 22.86 -11.35
N ARG A 486 30.25 21.81 -10.55
CA ARG A 486 30.62 20.42 -10.89
C ARG A 486 29.81 19.86 -12.06
N GLN A 487 28.55 20.26 -12.19
CA GLN A 487 27.68 19.82 -13.28
C GLN A 487 27.94 20.58 -14.60
N GLY A 488 28.27 21.87 -14.53
CA GLY A 488 28.51 22.76 -15.68
C GLY A 488 29.95 22.75 -16.23
N GLY A 489 30.86 21.97 -15.64
CA GLY A 489 32.23 21.75 -16.14
C GLY A 489 32.36 20.56 -17.09
N LYS A 490 31.26 20.12 -17.72
CA LYS A 490 31.22 19.07 -18.74
C LYS A 490 30.63 19.59 -20.04
#